data_AF-A0A084SFE6-F1
#
_entry.id   AF-A0A084SFE6-F1
#
_cell.length_a   1.000
_cell.length_b   1.000
_cell.length_c   1.000
_cell.angle_alpha   90.00
_cell.angle_beta   90.00
_cell.angle_gamma   90.00
#
_symmetry.space_group_name_H-M   'P 1'
#
loop_
_entity.id
_entity.type
_entity.pdbx_description
1 polymer ?
#
loop_
_entity_poly.entity_id
_entity_poly.type
_entity_poly.pdbx_seq_one_letter_code
_entity_poly.pdbx_strand_id
1 'polypeptide(L)'
;MSRFLDEAQKKAVEEILVACAKEANTQVDDELFGKGRSLPDSECSKEPTVSEKLAPTWRRHLGKLKHATAFECIQRRLSEKFPDNVSIEPRLRKDDLTKEVLLTDRWEGSLQPDIVIHFTRNITRLQCIYDLKFPCGYDVGTNPWTAEVVAQMTSYARLGGECLPALITPQRGIVLQ
;
A
#
# COMPACT_ATOMS: atom_id res chain seq x y z
N MET A 1 4.41 -20.99 -17.49
CA MET A 1 4.84 -19.93 -18.43
C MET A 1 5.25 -18.72 -17.60
N SER A 2 6.43 -18.16 -17.83
CA SER A 2 6.90 -16.98 -17.09
C SER A 2 6.51 -15.72 -17.85
N ARG A 3 5.62 -14.91 -17.29
CA ARG A 3 5.09 -13.70 -17.93
C ARG A 3 4.66 -12.66 -16.90
N PHE A 4 4.40 -11.45 -17.37
CA PHE A 4 3.60 -10.50 -16.63
C PHE A 4 2.13 -10.92 -16.58
N LEU A 5 1.40 -10.41 -15.60
CA LEU A 5 -0.05 -10.56 -15.57
C LEU A 5 -0.62 -9.85 -16.80
N ASP A 6 -1.57 -10.48 -17.47
CA ASP A 6 -2.35 -9.77 -18.49
C ASP A 6 -3.32 -8.79 -17.82
N GLU A 7 -3.97 -7.95 -18.63
CA GLU A 7 -4.87 -6.91 -18.12
C GLU A 7 -6.01 -7.45 -17.25
N ALA A 8 -6.57 -8.63 -17.58
CA ALA A 8 -7.64 -9.23 -16.79
C ALA A 8 -7.13 -9.74 -15.44
N GLN A 9 -5.96 -10.37 -15.43
CA GLN A 9 -5.30 -10.82 -14.20
C GLN A 9 -4.87 -9.66 -13.31
N LYS A 10 -4.26 -8.61 -13.90
CA LYS A 10 -3.89 -7.38 -13.19
C LYS A 10 -5.11 -6.74 -12.55
N LYS A 11 -6.20 -6.59 -13.30
CA LYS A 11 -7.46 -6.06 -12.79
C LYS A 11 -8.01 -6.88 -11.62
N ALA A 12 -7.93 -8.21 -11.69
CA ALA A 12 -8.33 -9.08 -10.57
C ALA A 12 -7.47 -8.87 -9.32
N VAL A 13 -6.16 -8.65 -9.47
CA VAL A 13 -5.28 -8.26 -8.35
C VAL A 13 -5.72 -6.91 -7.78
N GLU A 14 -5.89 -5.90 -8.63
CA GLU A 14 -6.32 -4.55 -8.26
C GLU A 14 -7.65 -4.54 -7.49
N GLU A 15 -8.65 -5.31 -7.95
CA GLU A 15 -9.93 -5.48 -7.26
C GLU A 15 -9.76 -6.07 -5.85
N ILE A 16 -8.85 -7.05 -5.69
CA ILE A 16 -8.51 -7.63 -4.38
C ILE A 16 -7.83 -6.59 -3.49
N LEU A 17 -6.88 -5.82 -4.00
CA LEU A 17 -6.18 -4.78 -3.23
C LEU A 17 -7.17 -3.72 -2.72
N VAL A 18 -8.06 -3.24 -3.60
CA VAL A 18 -9.11 -2.26 -3.23
C VAL A 18 -10.06 -2.84 -2.20
N ALA A 19 -10.50 -4.09 -2.37
CA ALA A 19 -11.38 -4.75 -1.40
C ALA A 19 -10.72 -4.89 -0.03
N CYS A 20 -9.45 -5.30 0.03
CA CYS A 20 -8.71 -5.43 1.28
C CYS A 20 -8.46 -4.09 1.96
N ALA A 21 -8.17 -3.02 1.22
CA ALA A 21 -8.05 -1.68 1.80
C ALA A 21 -9.39 -1.22 2.42
N LYS A 22 -10.52 -1.47 1.76
CA LYS A 22 -11.86 -1.16 2.30
C LYS A 22 -12.20 -1.95 3.55
N GLU A 23 -11.93 -3.26 3.52
CA GLU A 23 -12.16 -4.17 4.64
C GLU A 23 -11.32 -3.76 5.85
N ALA A 24 -10.01 -3.56 5.65
CA ALA A 24 -9.10 -3.12 6.72
C ALA A 24 -9.51 -1.78 7.33
N ASN A 25 -9.94 -0.82 6.50
CA ASN A 25 -10.43 0.46 7.01
C ASN A 25 -11.65 0.26 7.92
N THR A 26 -12.64 -0.48 7.43
CA THR A 26 -13.91 -0.71 8.14
C THR A 26 -13.70 -1.51 9.41
N GLN A 27 -12.92 -2.58 9.34
CA GLN A 27 -12.65 -3.46 10.47
C GLN A 27 -11.96 -2.71 11.61
N VAL A 28 -10.86 -2.00 11.32
CA VAL A 28 -10.13 -1.25 12.36
C VAL A 28 -10.98 -0.14 12.96
N ASP A 29 -11.77 0.57 12.15
CA ASP A 29 -12.65 1.63 12.65
C ASP A 29 -13.78 1.06 13.52
N ASP A 30 -14.42 -0.03 13.08
CA ASP A 30 -15.48 -0.72 13.83
C ASP A 30 -14.98 -1.29 15.16
N GLU A 31 -13.78 -1.87 15.19
CA GLU A 31 -13.17 -2.44 16.39
C GLU A 31 -12.81 -1.37 17.44
N LEU A 32 -12.31 -0.19 17.02
CA LEU A 32 -11.86 0.86 17.92
C LEU A 32 -12.98 1.83 18.34
N PHE A 33 -13.90 2.15 17.44
CA PHE A 33 -14.87 3.22 17.63
C PHE A 33 -16.33 2.75 17.65
N GLY A 34 -16.56 1.49 17.29
CA GLY A 34 -17.88 0.88 17.15
C GLY A 34 -18.41 0.95 15.72
N LYS A 35 -19.36 0.07 15.41
CA LYS A 35 -19.87 -0.15 14.05
C LYS A 35 -20.30 1.14 13.34
N GLY A 36 -19.71 1.41 12.17
CA GLY A 36 -20.03 2.56 11.32
C GLY A 36 -19.54 3.90 11.88
N ARG A 37 -18.64 3.88 12.88
CA ARG A 37 -18.05 5.09 13.47
C ARG A 37 -16.58 5.16 13.09
N SER A 38 -16.10 6.38 12.87
CA SER A 38 -14.70 6.68 12.65
C SER A 38 -14.24 7.79 13.57
N LEU A 39 -12.93 7.91 13.74
CA LEU A 39 -12.34 9.02 14.48
C LEU A 39 -12.68 10.36 13.79
N PRO A 40 -13.02 11.44 14.50
CA PRO A 40 -13.15 12.76 13.87
C PRO A 40 -11.78 13.32 13.43
N ASP A 41 -11.76 14.13 12.35
CA ASP A 41 -10.52 14.73 11.82
C ASP A 41 -9.77 15.57 12.87
N SER A 42 -10.51 16.23 13.76
CA SER A 42 -9.96 17.03 14.86
C SER A 42 -9.11 16.22 15.85
N GLU A 43 -9.29 14.90 15.89
CA GLU A 43 -8.58 14.01 16.80
C GLU A 43 -7.34 13.37 16.16
N CYS A 44 -7.21 13.42 14.83
CA CYS A 44 -6.17 12.69 14.09
C CYS A 44 -4.74 13.04 14.50
N SER A 45 -4.50 14.28 14.94
CA SER A 45 -3.18 14.73 15.39
C SER A 45 -2.95 14.53 16.89
N LYS A 46 -3.95 14.07 17.65
CA LYS A 46 -3.83 13.81 19.09
C LYS A 46 -3.24 12.43 19.36
N GLU A 47 -2.78 12.24 20.59
CA GLU A 47 -2.22 10.97 21.05
C GLU A 47 -3.31 9.89 21.16
N PRO A 48 -3.05 8.63 20.72
CA PRO A 48 -3.99 7.54 20.89
C PRO A 48 -4.30 7.25 22.36
N THR A 49 -5.58 7.08 22.67
CA THR A 49 -6.08 6.74 24.02
C THR A 49 -6.29 5.24 24.20
N VAL A 50 -5.47 4.42 23.53
CA VAL A 50 -5.44 2.96 23.65
C VAL A 50 -4.29 2.52 24.57
N SER A 51 -4.38 1.30 25.12
CA SER A 51 -3.34 0.71 25.97
C SER A 51 -2.04 0.48 25.20
N GLU A 52 -2.11 -0.08 23.99
CA GLU A 52 -0.95 -0.37 23.15
C GLU A 52 -0.84 0.63 21.99
N LYS A 53 0.08 1.59 22.13
CA LYS A 53 0.28 2.66 21.14
C LYS A 53 1.33 2.27 20.11
N LEU A 54 0.90 2.07 18.87
CA LEU A 54 1.82 1.83 17.75
C LEU A 54 2.52 3.09 17.22
N ALA A 55 1.99 4.29 17.52
CA ALA A 55 2.55 5.55 17.06
C ALA A 55 2.09 6.74 17.92
N PRO A 56 2.78 7.90 17.86
CA PRO A 56 2.47 9.06 18.71
C PRO A 56 1.15 9.78 18.43
N THR A 57 0.55 9.59 17.24
CA THR A 57 -0.71 10.25 16.85
C THR A 57 -1.71 9.24 16.33
N TRP A 58 -3.00 9.53 16.48
CA TRP A 58 -4.08 8.72 15.94
C TRP A 58 -3.93 8.47 14.42
N ARG A 59 -3.54 9.49 13.63
CA ARG A 59 -3.30 9.35 12.19
C ARG A 59 -2.29 8.25 11.89
N ARG A 60 -1.15 8.25 12.58
CA ARG A 60 -0.09 7.24 12.35
C ARG A 60 -0.45 5.88 12.95
N HIS A 61 -1.15 5.87 14.09
CA HIS A 61 -1.57 4.65 14.76
C HIS A 61 -2.60 3.88 13.93
N LEU A 62 -3.67 4.56 13.49
CA LEU A 62 -4.67 3.99 12.59
C LEU A 62 -4.05 3.56 11.26
N GLY A 63 -3.14 4.36 10.70
CA GLY A 63 -2.39 3.97 9.51
C GLY A 63 -1.70 2.62 9.69
N LYS A 64 -0.92 2.44 10.76
CA LYS A 64 -0.24 1.16 11.03
C LYS A 64 -1.19 -0.03 11.17
N LEU A 65 -2.29 0.13 11.93
CA LEU A 65 -3.28 -0.93 12.11
C LEU A 65 -3.95 -1.32 10.79
N LYS A 66 -4.33 -0.31 9.99
CA LYS A 66 -5.01 -0.53 8.71
C LYS A 66 -4.08 -1.14 7.66
N HIS A 67 -2.81 -0.75 7.60
CA HIS A 67 -1.82 -1.43 6.74
C HIS A 67 -1.65 -2.88 7.16
N ALA A 68 -1.43 -3.18 8.44
CA ALA A 68 -1.27 -4.54 8.92
C ALA A 68 -2.48 -5.43 8.57
N THR A 69 -3.69 -4.94 8.85
CA THR A 69 -4.95 -5.63 8.54
C THR A 69 -5.13 -5.83 7.02
N ALA A 70 -4.77 -4.83 6.22
CA ALA A 70 -4.84 -4.94 4.76
C ALA A 70 -3.84 -5.96 4.22
N PHE A 71 -2.62 -5.98 4.72
CA PHE A 71 -1.59 -6.94 4.30
C PHE A 71 -1.97 -8.38 4.60
N GLU A 72 -2.57 -8.64 5.77
CA GLU A 72 -3.11 -9.97 6.08
C GLU A 72 -4.20 -10.40 5.09
N CYS A 73 -5.13 -9.49 4.77
CA CYS A 73 -6.17 -9.74 3.76
C CYS A 73 -5.58 -10.00 2.37
N ILE A 74 -4.62 -9.18 1.94
CA ILE A 74 -3.97 -9.26 0.63
C ILE A 74 -3.18 -10.57 0.52
N GLN A 75 -2.37 -10.89 1.54
CA GLN A 75 -1.61 -12.14 1.59
C GLN A 75 -2.54 -13.34 1.46
N ARG A 76 -3.61 -13.40 2.26
CA ARG A 76 -4.59 -14.49 2.21
C ARG A 76 -5.19 -14.68 0.82
N ARG A 77 -5.65 -13.59 0.17
CA ARG A 77 -6.39 -13.67 -1.10
C ARG A 77 -5.50 -13.84 -2.33
N LEU A 78 -4.29 -13.28 -2.32
CA LEU A 78 -3.38 -13.33 -3.47
C LEU A 78 -2.47 -14.55 -3.46
N SER A 79 -2.15 -15.13 -2.30
CA SER A 79 -1.35 -16.37 -2.25
C SER A 79 -2.00 -17.53 -3.00
N GLU A 80 -3.34 -17.58 -3.04
CA GLU A 80 -4.06 -18.63 -3.74
C GLU A 80 -4.13 -18.41 -5.26
N LYS A 81 -4.20 -17.15 -5.70
CA LYS A 81 -4.50 -16.79 -7.10
C LYS A 81 -3.28 -16.34 -7.90
N PHE A 82 -2.34 -15.64 -7.26
CA PHE A 82 -1.18 -15.00 -7.89
C PHE A 82 0.11 -15.13 -7.04
N PRO A 83 0.46 -16.32 -6.51
CA PRO A 83 1.57 -16.50 -5.58
C PRO A 83 2.94 -16.08 -6.12
N ASP A 84 3.11 -16.12 -7.45
CA ASP A 84 4.39 -15.90 -8.10
C ASP A 84 4.56 -14.49 -8.69
N ASN A 85 3.55 -13.63 -8.60
CA ASN A 85 3.50 -12.36 -9.33
C ASN A 85 3.32 -11.13 -8.43
N VAL A 86 3.09 -11.32 -7.13
CA VAL A 86 2.84 -10.22 -6.20
C VAL A 86 3.74 -10.34 -4.99
N SER A 87 4.34 -9.24 -4.59
CA SER A 87 5.11 -9.11 -3.34
C SER A 87 4.52 -8.00 -2.47
N ILE A 88 4.44 -8.26 -1.16
CA ILE A 88 3.97 -7.33 -0.13
C ILE A 88 5.18 -6.78 0.63
N GLU A 89 5.22 -5.46 0.78
CA GLU A 89 6.29 -4.68 1.41
C GLU A 89 7.73 -5.03 0.96
N PRO A 90 8.00 -5.27 -0.35
CA PRO A 90 9.35 -5.59 -0.78
C PRO A 90 10.27 -4.39 -0.62
N ARG A 91 11.49 -4.65 -0.14
CA ARG A 91 12.54 -3.62 -0.07
C ARG A 91 13.41 -3.67 -1.31
N LEU A 92 13.29 -2.65 -2.15
CA LEU A 92 13.94 -2.55 -3.45
C LEU A 92 14.96 -1.42 -3.47
N ARG A 93 16.04 -1.59 -4.21
CA ARG A 93 17.01 -0.54 -4.49
C ARG A 93 17.32 -0.55 -5.98
N LYS A 94 17.48 0.62 -6.57
CA LYS A 94 18.04 0.76 -7.91
C LYS A 94 19.54 0.93 -7.81
N ASP A 95 20.30 0.03 -8.42
CA ASP A 95 21.75 0.10 -8.42
C ASP A 95 22.23 1.33 -9.22
N ASP A 96 23.17 2.08 -8.66
CA ASP A 96 23.62 3.32 -9.28
C ASP A 96 24.50 3.09 -10.51
N LEU A 97 25.20 1.95 -10.59
CA LEU A 97 26.10 1.61 -11.68
C LEU A 97 25.34 0.91 -12.81
N THR A 98 24.62 -0.17 -12.50
CA THR A 98 23.93 -0.98 -13.52
C THR A 98 22.55 -0.45 -13.87
N LYS A 99 21.98 0.43 -13.02
CA LYS A 99 20.58 0.90 -13.10
C LYS A 99 19.54 -0.21 -12.94
N GLU A 100 19.96 -1.41 -12.53
CA GLU A 100 19.07 -2.53 -12.28
C GLU A 100 18.35 -2.39 -10.94
N VAL A 101 17.13 -2.93 -10.85
CA VAL A 101 16.42 -3.06 -9.58
C VAL A 101 16.91 -4.31 -8.87
N LEU A 102 17.15 -4.22 -7.58
CA LEU A 102 17.60 -5.32 -6.73
C LEU A 102 16.71 -5.42 -5.50
N LEU A 103 16.43 -6.65 -5.07
CA LEU A 103 15.92 -6.92 -3.73
C LEU A 103 17.05 -6.71 -2.72
N THR A 104 16.78 -6.02 -1.61
CA THR A 104 17.81 -5.71 -0.62
C THR A 104 17.26 -5.68 0.80
N ASP A 105 18.11 -5.99 1.77
CA ASP A 105 17.90 -5.80 3.20
C ASP A 105 18.43 -4.45 3.71
N ARG A 106 19.20 -3.72 2.88
CA ARG A 106 19.76 -2.42 3.24
C ARG A 106 18.67 -1.37 3.34
N TRP A 107 18.57 -0.72 4.49
CA TRP A 107 17.61 0.36 4.73
C TRP A 107 17.95 1.62 3.94
N GLU A 108 19.18 2.09 4.06
CA GLU A 108 19.63 3.34 3.45
C GLU A 108 19.58 3.29 1.92
N GLY A 109 18.89 4.26 1.31
CA GLY A 109 18.75 4.38 -0.14
C GLY A 109 17.81 3.33 -0.77
N SER A 110 17.13 2.51 0.04
CA SER A 110 16.08 1.60 -0.45
C SER A 110 14.71 2.27 -0.44
N LEU A 111 13.79 1.68 -1.21
CA LEU A 111 12.38 2.02 -1.30
C LEU A 111 11.58 0.80 -0.86
N GLN A 112 10.49 1.02 -0.16
CA GLN A 112 9.62 -0.04 0.34
C GLN A 112 8.17 0.29 -0.04
N PRO A 113 7.78 0.08 -1.32
CA PRO A 113 6.37 0.13 -1.69
C PRO A 113 5.58 -0.95 -0.95
N ASP A 114 4.29 -0.71 -0.75
CA ASP A 114 3.43 -1.66 -0.06
C ASP A 114 3.15 -2.91 -0.91
N ILE A 115 2.89 -2.74 -2.22
CA ILE A 115 2.61 -3.84 -3.13
C ILE A 115 3.34 -3.62 -4.45
N VAL A 116 3.93 -4.71 -4.96
CA VAL A 116 4.53 -4.76 -6.29
C VAL A 116 3.93 -5.94 -7.05
N ILE A 117 3.38 -5.67 -8.23
CA ILE A 117 3.15 -6.70 -9.25
C ILE A 117 4.42 -6.81 -10.07
N HIS A 118 4.92 -8.03 -10.28
CA HIS A 118 6.15 -8.30 -10.99
C HIS A 118 6.03 -9.51 -11.90
N PHE A 119 7.05 -9.70 -12.74
CA PHE A 119 7.19 -10.87 -13.61
C PHE A 119 7.22 -12.15 -12.76
N THR A 120 6.66 -13.25 -13.28
CA THR A 120 6.58 -14.53 -12.56
C THR A 120 7.91 -14.91 -11.92
N ARG A 121 7.93 -15.01 -10.58
CA ARG A 121 9.07 -15.34 -9.72
C ARG A 121 10.32 -14.46 -9.95
N ASN A 122 10.13 -13.24 -10.41
CA ASN A 122 11.22 -12.28 -10.61
C ASN A 122 10.80 -10.88 -10.19
N ILE A 123 11.08 -10.54 -8.93
CA ILE A 123 10.71 -9.27 -8.31
C ILE A 123 11.48 -8.06 -8.86
N THR A 124 12.60 -8.26 -9.55
CA THR A 124 13.39 -7.15 -10.12
C THR A 124 12.86 -6.67 -11.46
N ARG A 125 11.92 -7.43 -12.05
CA ARG A 125 11.17 -7.04 -13.25
C ARG A 125 9.77 -6.62 -12.85
N LEU A 126 9.61 -5.34 -12.53
CA LEU A 126 8.38 -4.75 -12.04
C LEU A 126 7.35 -4.58 -13.17
N GLN A 127 6.08 -4.79 -12.84
CA GLN A 127 4.94 -4.44 -13.69
C GLN A 127 4.28 -3.16 -13.17
N CYS A 128 3.69 -3.21 -11.97
CA CYS A 128 3.04 -2.06 -11.33
C CYS A 128 3.45 -1.96 -9.86
N ILE A 129 3.43 -0.73 -9.32
CA ILE A 129 3.71 -0.43 -7.93
C ILE A 129 2.47 0.23 -7.31
N TYR A 130 2.04 -0.24 -6.14
CA TYR A 130 0.94 0.34 -5.39
C TYR A 130 1.34 0.67 -3.95
N ASP A 131 0.81 1.77 -3.43
CA ASP A 131 0.96 2.19 -2.03
C ASP A 131 -0.43 2.43 -1.44
N LEU A 132 -0.74 1.76 -0.33
CA LEU A 132 -1.99 1.91 0.40
C LEU A 132 -1.94 3.23 1.17
N LYS A 133 -3.02 4.02 1.08
CA LYS A 133 -3.18 5.24 1.88
C LYS A 133 -4.51 5.20 2.61
N PHE A 134 -4.42 5.29 3.93
CA PHE A 134 -5.57 5.34 4.84
C PHE A 134 -5.72 6.75 5.42
N PRO A 135 -6.60 7.60 4.88
CA PRO A 135 -6.87 8.90 5.49
C PRO A 135 -7.41 8.70 6.90
N CYS A 136 -7.02 9.62 7.79
CA CYS A 136 -7.53 9.63 9.15
C CYS A 136 -8.76 10.53 9.22
N GLY A 137 -9.83 9.95 9.75
CA GLY A 137 -11.10 10.58 10.04
C GLY A 137 -12.08 10.69 8.88
N TYR A 138 -12.99 11.66 8.95
CA TYR A 138 -13.98 11.96 7.91
C TYR A 138 -13.38 12.56 6.65
N ASP A 139 -12.05 12.76 6.62
CA ASP A 139 -11.24 13.10 5.46
C ASP A 139 -11.23 12.00 4.36
N VAL A 140 -12.31 11.22 4.31
CA VAL A 140 -12.80 10.27 3.31
C VAL A 140 -12.87 10.90 1.89
N GLY A 141 -12.66 12.21 1.76
CA GLY A 141 -12.72 12.96 0.49
C GLY A 141 -11.48 13.79 0.13
N THR A 142 -10.47 13.93 0.99
CA THR A 142 -9.29 14.76 0.67
C THR A 142 -8.48 14.15 -0.47
N ASN A 143 -7.77 15.04 -1.16
CA ASN A 143 -6.76 14.66 -2.12
C ASN A 143 -5.64 13.87 -1.42
N PRO A 144 -5.41 12.58 -1.76
CA PRO A 144 -4.32 11.80 -1.15
C PRO A 144 -2.93 12.26 -1.62
N TRP A 145 -2.85 13.11 -2.64
CA TRP A 145 -1.63 13.64 -3.23
C TRP A 145 -1.07 14.84 -2.46
N THR A 146 -0.57 14.61 -1.25
CA THR A 146 0.27 15.60 -0.55
C THR A 146 1.64 15.71 -1.22
N ALA A 147 2.38 16.79 -0.96
CA ALA A 147 3.74 16.96 -1.51
C ALA A 147 4.68 15.80 -1.13
N GLU A 148 4.53 15.25 0.09
CA GLU A 148 5.27 14.07 0.56
C GLU A 148 4.91 12.82 -0.25
N VAL A 149 3.63 12.58 -0.50
CA VAL A 149 3.16 11.43 -1.27
C VAL A 149 3.59 11.54 -2.74
N VAL A 150 3.56 12.74 -3.33
CA VAL A 150 4.08 13.00 -4.67
C VAL A 150 5.58 12.68 -4.74
N ALA A 151 6.37 13.13 -3.76
CA ALA A 151 7.79 12.83 -3.70
C ALA A 151 8.06 11.32 -3.54
N GLN A 152 7.25 10.62 -2.73
CA GLN A 152 7.29 9.18 -2.57
C GLN A 152 7.01 8.45 -3.89
N MET A 153 5.90 8.75 -4.57
CA MET A 153 5.53 8.10 -5.84
C MET A 153 6.52 8.43 -6.96
N THR A 154 7.05 9.65 -7.00
CA THR A 154 8.15 10.03 -7.91
C THR A 154 9.38 9.17 -7.67
N SER A 155 9.68 8.84 -6.41
CA SER A 155 10.81 7.97 -6.07
C SER A 155 10.57 6.53 -6.50
N TYR A 156 9.35 6.01 -6.32
CA TYR A 156 8.96 4.69 -6.84
C TYR A 156 9.01 4.63 -8.37
N ALA A 157 8.61 5.69 -9.07
CA ALA A 157 8.66 5.73 -10.54
C ALA A 157 10.10 5.54 -11.08
N ARG A 158 11.12 5.90 -10.28
CA ARG A 158 12.53 5.65 -10.64
C ARG A 158 12.86 4.16 -10.71
N LEU A 159 12.16 3.29 -9.99
CA LEU A 159 12.33 1.84 -10.08
C LEU A 159 11.92 1.30 -11.46
N GLY A 160 11.10 2.04 -12.21
CA GLY A 160 10.56 1.61 -13.50
C GLY A 160 9.31 0.73 -13.34
N GLY A 161 9.01 -0.03 -14.39
CA GLY A 161 7.78 -0.83 -14.49
C GLY A 161 6.98 -0.48 -15.75
N GLU A 162 5.92 -1.23 -16.01
CA GLU A 162 4.99 -0.98 -17.10
C GLU A 162 3.93 0.07 -16.73
N CYS A 163 3.65 0.23 -15.43
CA CYS A 163 2.61 1.11 -14.89
C CYS A 163 3.24 2.30 -14.15
N LEU A 164 2.56 3.45 -14.15
CA LEU A 164 2.86 4.52 -13.20
C LEU A 164 2.51 4.03 -11.77
N PRO A 165 3.32 4.35 -10.75
CA PRO A 165 2.97 4.07 -9.37
C PRO A 165 1.62 4.70 -9.01
N ALA A 166 0.78 3.95 -8.29
CA ALA A 166 -0.56 4.36 -7.97
C ALA A 166 -0.85 4.22 -6.48
N LEU A 167 -1.75 5.06 -5.97
CA LEU A 167 -2.25 4.93 -4.60
C LEU A 167 -3.50 4.06 -4.58
N ILE A 168 -3.70 3.33 -3.50
CA ILE A 168 -4.97 2.66 -3.21
C ILE A 168 -5.53 3.23 -1.93
N THR A 169 -6.73 3.79 -2.03
CA THR A 169 -7.46 4.32 -0.87
C THR A 169 -8.77 3.56 -0.69
N PRO A 170 -9.22 3.34 0.56
CA PRO A 170 -10.53 2.73 0.82
C PRO A 170 -11.68 3.45 0.12
N GLN A 171 -11.59 4.78 -0.01
CA GLN A 171 -12.68 5.63 -0.46
C GLN A 171 -12.74 5.78 -1.98
N ARG A 172 -11.58 5.83 -2.64
CA ARG A 172 -11.48 6.11 -4.09
C ARG A 172 -11.02 4.90 -4.90
N GLY A 173 -10.58 3.82 -4.25
CA GLY A 173 -9.93 2.71 -4.93
C GLY A 173 -8.57 3.14 -5.45
N ILE A 174 -8.25 2.80 -6.70
CA ILE A 174 -7.00 3.18 -7.35
C ILE A 174 -7.04 4.67 -7.73
N VAL A 175 -6.03 5.41 -7.30
CA VAL A 175 -5.83 6.81 -7.61
C VAL A 175 -4.51 6.97 -8.34
N LEU A 176 -4.58 7.48 -9.57
CA LEU A 176 -3.43 7.87 -10.36
C LEU A 176 -3.10 9.34 -10.10
N GLN A 177 -1.83 9.69 -10.27
CA GLN A 177 -1.37 11.08 -10.17
C GLN A 177 -1.77 11.86 -11.42
#